data_AF-A0A8H5QCU1-F1
#
_entry.id   AF-A0A8H5QCU1-F1
#
_cell.length_a   1.000
_cell.length_b   1.000
_cell.length_c   1.000
_cell.angle_alpha   90.00
_cell.angle_beta   90.00
_cell.angle_gamma   90.00
#
_symmetry.space_group_name_H-M   'P 1'
#
loop_
_entity.id
_entity.type
_entity.pdbx_description
1 polymer ?
#
loop_
_entity_poly.entity_id
_entity_poly.type
_entity_poly.pdbx_seq_one_letter_code
_entity_poly.pdbx_strand_id
1 'polypeptide(L)'
;KEKEKEKAEADAKAVDLKAARLHQKEQEANDIFNDELADIAKQRLDIQSQRIAAARAEAKANGCPEDDWEEFMVYDDSEAIITMDSSIPIRHDFGVNAVTWAGPMRPSQEYLEDIWDDLHLRKYEGGPIIDPFEIALPKWMDFHDLVLGNDGSVFDMIEGEGLIDTDIVISWSMGDHGPASLVVGPKLTKAFDSKDKNQWLRVLNTWMKVAEWVAGVYEGHTHRLADFLRYRQQQEMMGVSFMPLDQVVPLLVRLWNKILFDEEGTAGEAKFNREQLDLWIPQIHAILSQEYEYATKIARVWVFRDGTKFLRRLRAIEYAWALYQPIQAYDWARKVEDEIYSLTN
;
A
#
# COMPACT_ATOMS: atom_id res chain seq x y z
N LYS A 1 42.79 -7.58 7.50
CA LYS A 1 43.32 -7.44 6.12
C LYS A 1 42.82 -8.54 5.19
N GLU A 2 43.19 -9.82 5.35
CA GLU A 2 42.70 -10.89 4.45
C GLU A 2 41.19 -11.17 4.61
N LYS A 3 40.70 -11.31 5.86
CA LYS A 3 39.25 -11.41 6.17
C LYS A 3 38.42 -10.18 5.77
N GLU A 4 39.03 -8.99 5.77
CA GLU A 4 38.34 -7.76 5.34
C GLU A 4 38.23 -7.68 3.82
N LYS A 5 39.24 -8.19 3.11
CA LYS A 5 39.24 -8.31 1.65
C LYS A 5 38.24 -9.36 1.17
N GLU A 6 38.20 -10.53 1.83
CA GLU A 6 37.19 -11.57 1.55
C GLU A 6 35.77 -11.06 1.81
N LYS A 7 35.56 -10.31 2.90
CA LYS A 7 34.27 -9.67 3.18
C LYS A 7 33.88 -8.65 2.10
N ALA A 8 34.80 -7.76 1.72
CA ALA A 8 34.55 -6.77 0.68
C ALA A 8 34.26 -7.41 -0.70
N GLU A 9 34.95 -8.49 -1.05
CA GLU A 9 34.68 -9.24 -2.29
C GLU A 9 33.34 -9.98 -2.25
N ALA A 10 32.93 -10.50 -1.08
CA ALA A 10 31.61 -11.11 -0.90
C ALA A 10 30.48 -10.07 -0.97
N ASP A 11 30.67 -8.93 -0.32
CA ASP A 11 29.71 -7.82 -0.33
C ASP A 11 29.54 -7.27 -1.77
N ALA A 12 30.63 -7.09 -2.51
CA ALA A 12 30.58 -6.66 -3.91
C ALA A 12 29.82 -7.66 -4.81
N LYS A 13 30.10 -8.96 -4.68
CA LYS A 13 29.36 -10.00 -5.41
C LYS A 13 27.87 -10.05 -5.07
N ALA A 14 27.52 -9.80 -3.80
CA ALA A 14 26.13 -9.74 -3.38
C ALA A 14 25.40 -8.53 -3.97
N VAL A 15 26.08 -7.38 -4.09
CA VAL A 15 25.56 -6.18 -4.76
C VAL A 15 25.35 -6.44 -6.26
N ASP A 16 26.34 -7.02 -6.94
CA ASP A 16 26.24 -7.33 -8.38
C ASP A 16 25.09 -8.32 -8.66
N LEU A 17 24.94 -9.35 -7.83
CA LEU A 17 23.84 -10.31 -7.95
C LEU A 17 22.47 -9.65 -7.74
N LYS A 18 22.36 -8.75 -6.75
CA LYS A 18 21.12 -7.98 -6.51
C LYS A 18 20.77 -7.08 -7.69
N ALA A 19 21.76 -6.40 -8.27
CA ALA A 19 21.56 -5.55 -9.44
C ALA A 19 21.13 -6.35 -10.67
N ALA A 20 21.79 -7.49 -10.93
CA ALA A 20 21.42 -8.38 -12.04
C ALA A 20 19.98 -8.92 -11.89
N ARG A 21 19.59 -9.30 -10.67
CA ARG A 21 18.23 -9.79 -10.39
C ARG A 21 17.19 -8.68 -10.55
N LEU A 22 17.49 -7.45 -10.15
CA LEU A 22 16.60 -6.31 -10.39
C LEU A 22 16.40 -6.08 -11.89
N HIS A 23 17.50 -6.04 -12.65
CA HIS A 23 17.43 -5.85 -14.10
C HIS A 23 16.62 -6.95 -14.79
N GLN A 24 16.76 -8.21 -14.34
CA GLN A 24 15.90 -9.30 -14.81
C GLN A 24 14.42 -9.02 -14.51
N LYS A 25 14.08 -8.59 -13.29
CA LYS A 25 12.69 -8.23 -12.95
C LYS A 25 12.16 -7.06 -13.78
N GLU A 26 12.99 -6.08 -14.09
CA GLU A 26 12.61 -4.97 -14.98
C GLU A 26 12.29 -5.47 -16.39
N GLN A 27 13.07 -6.42 -16.92
CA GLN A 27 12.78 -7.05 -18.21
C GLN A 27 11.45 -7.82 -18.17
N GLU A 28 11.27 -8.70 -17.17
CA GLU A 28 10.05 -9.48 -17.00
C GLU A 28 8.81 -8.60 -16.84
N ALA A 29 8.92 -7.50 -16.09
CA ALA A 29 7.84 -6.55 -15.93
C ALA A 29 7.48 -5.82 -17.24
N ASN A 30 8.47 -5.42 -18.03
CA ASN A 30 8.22 -4.82 -19.33
C ASN A 30 7.57 -5.81 -20.30
N ASP A 31 7.96 -7.09 -20.27
CA ASP A 31 7.32 -8.13 -21.07
C ASP A 31 5.85 -8.29 -20.67
N ILE A 32 5.54 -8.38 -19.38
CA ILE A 32 4.16 -8.45 -18.87
C ILE A 32 3.34 -7.21 -19.26
N PHE A 33 3.94 -6.02 -19.16
CA PHE A 33 3.30 -4.78 -19.55
C PHE A 33 2.92 -4.77 -21.04
N ASN A 34 3.86 -5.18 -21.91
CA ASN A 34 3.63 -5.25 -23.35
C ASN A 34 2.58 -6.30 -23.73
N ASP A 35 2.58 -7.45 -23.07
CA ASP A 35 1.57 -8.49 -23.25
C ASP A 35 0.18 -7.98 -22.83
N GLU A 36 0.06 -7.31 -21.67
CA GLU A 36 -1.22 -6.75 -21.22
C GLU A 36 -1.70 -5.62 -22.16
N LEU A 37 -0.80 -4.82 -22.78
CA LEU A 37 -1.19 -3.85 -23.80
C LEU A 37 -1.87 -4.48 -25.02
N ALA A 38 -1.43 -5.67 -25.44
CA ALA A 38 -2.06 -6.39 -26.54
C ALA A 38 -3.50 -6.82 -26.19
N ASP A 39 -3.71 -7.32 -24.97
CA ASP A 39 -5.03 -7.69 -24.45
C ASP A 39 -5.93 -6.45 -24.26
N ILE A 40 -5.36 -5.35 -23.81
CA ILE A 40 -6.05 -4.06 -23.65
C ILE A 40 -6.54 -3.55 -25.00
N ALA A 41 -5.73 -3.64 -26.06
CA ALA A 41 -6.15 -3.19 -27.40
C ALA A 41 -7.43 -3.91 -27.86
N LYS A 42 -7.55 -5.21 -27.59
CA LYS A 42 -8.77 -5.97 -27.85
C LYS A 42 -9.94 -5.49 -26.98
N GLN A 43 -9.72 -5.30 -25.68
CA GLN A 43 -10.77 -4.79 -24.77
C GLN A 43 -11.25 -3.39 -25.16
N ARG A 44 -10.37 -2.50 -25.65
CA ARG A 44 -10.74 -1.17 -26.15
C ARG A 44 -11.69 -1.26 -27.34
N LEU A 45 -11.41 -2.15 -28.30
CA LEU A 45 -12.31 -2.38 -29.44
C LEU A 45 -13.70 -2.88 -29.00
N ASP A 46 -13.74 -3.78 -28.02
CA ASP A 46 -15.00 -4.28 -27.46
C ASP A 46 -15.77 -3.16 -26.74
N ILE A 47 -15.10 -2.35 -25.91
CA ILE A 47 -15.69 -1.19 -25.22
C ILE A 47 -16.22 -0.17 -26.23
N GLN A 48 -15.44 0.14 -27.28
CA GLN A 48 -15.86 1.08 -28.33
C GLN A 48 -17.08 0.55 -29.10
N SER A 49 -17.10 -0.75 -29.42
CA SER A 49 -18.24 -1.39 -30.09
C SER A 49 -19.51 -1.33 -29.24
N GLN A 50 -19.39 -1.57 -27.93
CA GLN A 50 -20.51 -1.44 -26.98
C GLN A 50 -21.02 0.00 -26.89
N ARG A 51 -20.12 1.00 -26.91
CA ARG A 51 -20.49 2.41 -26.91
C ARG A 51 -21.28 2.81 -28.15
N ILE A 52 -20.80 2.40 -29.34
CA ILE A 52 -21.51 2.67 -30.60
C ILE A 52 -22.90 2.03 -30.56
N ALA A 53 -23.00 0.79 -30.06
CA ALA A 53 -24.29 0.11 -29.94
C ALA A 53 -25.24 0.84 -28.97
N ALA A 54 -24.74 1.33 -27.83
CA ALA A 54 -25.53 2.11 -26.87
C ALA A 54 -25.99 3.45 -27.45
N ALA A 55 -25.09 4.18 -28.11
CA ALA A 55 -25.40 5.46 -28.74
C ALA A 55 -26.45 5.31 -29.87
N ARG A 56 -26.37 4.23 -30.67
CA ARG A 56 -27.40 3.90 -31.66
C ARG A 56 -28.76 3.60 -31.02
N ALA A 57 -28.77 2.87 -29.91
CA ALA A 57 -30.00 2.59 -29.18
C ALA A 57 -30.61 3.87 -28.59
N GLU A 58 -29.78 4.80 -28.13
CA GLU A 58 -30.22 6.10 -27.61
C GLU A 58 -30.74 7.02 -28.72
N ALA A 59 -30.08 7.10 -29.88
CA ALA A 59 -30.57 7.83 -31.05
C ALA A 59 -31.96 7.36 -31.45
N LYS A 60 -32.16 6.04 -31.52
CA LYS A 60 -33.46 5.43 -31.81
C LYS A 60 -34.51 5.75 -30.76
N ALA A 61 -34.15 5.71 -29.47
CA ALA A 61 -35.07 6.03 -28.38
C ALA A 61 -35.54 7.50 -28.41
N ASN A 62 -34.70 8.40 -28.94
CA ASN A 62 -35.01 9.82 -29.13
C ASN A 62 -35.69 10.13 -30.48
N GLY A 63 -36.00 9.12 -31.29
CA GLY A 63 -36.66 9.29 -32.59
C GLY A 63 -35.75 9.78 -33.71
N CYS A 64 -34.43 9.77 -33.50
CA CYS A 64 -33.43 10.06 -34.51
C CYS A 64 -33.08 8.79 -35.32
N PRO A 65 -32.63 8.93 -36.58
CA PRO A 65 -31.96 7.86 -37.32
C PRO A 65 -30.82 7.23 -36.52
N GLU A 66 -30.65 5.90 -36.63
CA GLU A 66 -29.52 5.20 -35.97
C GLU A 66 -28.15 5.67 -36.48
N ASP A 67 -28.07 6.25 -37.68
CA ASP A 67 -26.84 6.81 -38.25
C ASP A 67 -26.38 8.10 -37.55
N ASP A 68 -27.27 8.79 -36.84
CA ASP A 68 -26.97 10.03 -36.09
C ASP A 68 -26.42 9.72 -34.67
N TRP A 69 -25.94 8.49 -34.44
CA TRP A 69 -25.46 8.03 -33.12
C TRP A 69 -24.30 8.85 -32.56
N GLU A 70 -23.51 9.52 -33.41
CA GLU A 70 -22.38 10.35 -32.98
C GLU A 70 -22.82 11.49 -32.05
N GLU A 71 -24.02 12.06 -32.26
CA GLU A 71 -24.59 13.13 -31.42
C GLU A 71 -24.92 12.66 -30.00
N PHE A 72 -25.11 11.34 -29.82
CA PHE A 72 -25.42 10.69 -28.56
C PHE A 72 -24.18 10.06 -27.90
N MET A 73 -23.02 10.15 -28.56
CA MET A 73 -21.77 9.66 -27.98
C MET A 73 -21.14 10.74 -27.10
N VAL A 74 -21.08 10.49 -25.80
CA VAL A 74 -20.26 11.31 -24.90
C VAL A 74 -18.83 10.81 -24.96
N TYR A 75 -17.90 11.69 -25.32
CA TYR A 75 -16.46 11.45 -25.23
C TYR A 75 -15.95 12.00 -23.90
N ASP A 76 -15.23 11.15 -23.16
CA ASP A 76 -14.46 11.58 -22.02
C ASP A 76 -13.01 11.78 -22.48
N ASP A 77 -12.64 13.04 -22.66
CA ASP A 77 -11.29 13.43 -23.10
C ASP A 77 -10.28 13.45 -21.92
N SER A 78 -10.64 12.86 -20.78
CA SER A 78 -9.76 12.77 -19.62
C SER A 78 -8.49 12.00 -19.94
N GLU A 79 -7.35 12.62 -19.60
CA GLU A 79 -6.02 12.04 -19.78
C GLU A 79 -5.85 10.72 -19.03
N ALA A 80 -4.85 9.94 -19.45
CA ALA A 80 -4.47 8.73 -18.75
C ALA A 80 -4.07 9.02 -17.30
N ILE A 81 -4.32 8.05 -16.41
CA ILE A 81 -4.01 8.17 -14.98
C ILE A 81 -2.48 8.17 -14.78
N ILE A 82 -1.79 7.36 -15.56
CA ILE A 82 -0.33 7.26 -15.61
C ILE A 82 0.11 7.58 -17.05
N THR A 83 1.20 8.33 -17.22
CA THR A 83 1.73 8.55 -18.57
C THR A 83 2.36 7.26 -19.11
N MET A 84 2.24 7.00 -20.42
CA MET A 84 2.75 5.76 -21.03
C MET A 84 4.28 5.58 -20.88
N ASP A 85 5.01 6.67 -20.72
CA ASP A 85 6.47 6.70 -20.51
C ASP A 85 6.90 6.61 -19.03
N SER A 86 5.95 6.57 -18.10
CA SER A 86 6.26 6.39 -16.68
C SER A 86 6.90 5.03 -16.42
N SER A 87 7.97 5.00 -15.63
CA SER A 87 8.65 3.76 -15.26
C SER A 87 7.77 2.90 -14.35
N ILE A 88 7.65 1.61 -14.67
CA ILE A 88 6.95 0.64 -13.82
C ILE A 88 7.69 0.55 -12.47
N PRO A 89 7.01 0.70 -11.32
CA PRO A 89 7.66 0.68 -10.02
C PRO A 89 8.06 -0.76 -9.63
N ILE A 90 9.26 -1.18 -10.05
CA ILE A 90 9.83 -2.48 -9.70
C ILE A 90 10.48 -2.40 -8.33
N ARG A 91 10.14 -3.37 -7.49
CA ARG A 91 10.64 -3.46 -6.13
C ARG A 91 11.73 -4.52 -6.03
N HIS A 92 12.81 -4.19 -5.32
CA HIS A 92 13.91 -5.12 -5.09
C HIS A 92 13.52 -6.26 -4.15
N ASP A 93 14.27 -7.35 -4.21
CA ASP A 93 14.24 -8.42 -3.22
C ASP A 93 15.31 -8.15 -2.15
N PHE A 94 14.97 -7.32 -1.15
CA PHE A 94 15.90 -7.01 -0.06
C PHE A 94 16.10 -8.18 0.89
N GLY A 95 15.04 -8.97 1.07
CA GLY A 95 15.03 -10.10 1.97
C GLY A 95 14.75 -9.66 3.40
N VAL A 96 14.24 -10.63 4.17
CA VAL A 96 13.92 -10.45 5.58
C VAL A 96 15.20 -10.12 6.37
N ASN A 97 15.14 -9.16 7.30
CA ASN A 97 16.20 -8.90 8.30
C ASN A 97 17.51 -8.24 7.82
N ALA A 98 17.53 -7.55 6.68
CA ALA A 98 18.73 -6.87 6.17
C ALA A 98 19.05 -5.50 6.83
N VAL A 99 18.28 -5.09 7.86
CA VAL A 99 18.37 -3.75 8.44
C VAL A 99 19.21 -3.76 9.71
N THR A 100 20.32 -3.03 9.70
CA THR A 100 21.22 -2.82 10.86
C THR A 100 21.09 -1.43 11.47
N TRP A 101 20.39 -0.52 10.79
CA TRP A 101 20.11 0.82 11.30
C TRP A 101 18.99 0.78 12.34
N ALA A 102 19.29 1.26 13.54
CA ALA A 102 18.35 1.32 14.66
C ALA A 102 17.27 2.41 14.53
N GLY A 103 17.28 3.17 13.43
CA GLY A 103 16.28 4.18 13.16
C GLY A 103 16.47 5.49 13.91
N PRO A 104 15.45 6.35 13.92
CA PRO A 104 15.45 7.59 14.69
C PRO A 104 15.41 7.30 16.21
N MET A 105 15.77 8.32 17.01
CA MET A 105 15.73 8.23 18.46
C MET A 105 14.31 7.88 18.95
N ARG A 106 14.20 6.77 19.69
CA ARG A 106 12.94 6.29 20.27
C ARG A 106 12.38 7.31 21.27
N PRO A 107 11.05 7.51 21.32
CA PRO A 107 10.40 8.26 22.39
C PRO A 107 10.68 7.65 23.78
N SER A 108 10.59 8.47 24.84
CA SER A 108 10.77 7.99 26.21
C SER A 108 9.65 7.04 26.63
N GLN A 109 9.99 5.86 27.16
CA GLN A 109 9.02 4.83 27.57
C GLN A 109 8.07 5.32 28.66
N GLU A 110 8.63 5.87 29.75
CA GLU A 110 7.87 6.45 30.87
C GLU A 110 6.87 7.50 30.36
N TYR A 111 7.26 8.22 29.31
CA TYR A 111 6.41 9.22 28.72
C TYR A 111 5.25 8.65 27.89
N LEU A 112 5.51 7.59 27.12
CA LEU A 112 4.47 6.87 26.40
C LEU A 112 3.47 6.22 27.36
N GLU A 113 3.95 5.71 28.50
CA GLU A 113 3.12 5.21 29.61
C GLU A 113 2.23 6.30 30.19
N ASP A 114 2.79 7.48 30.49
CA ASP A 114 2.01 8.62 30.99
C ASP A 114 0.88 9.01 30.03
N ILE A 115 1.19 9.16 28.73
CA ILE A 115 0.15 9.48 27.72
C ILE A 115 -0.93 8.40 27.70
N TRP A 116 -0.54 7.13 27.70
CA TRP A 116 -1.46 6.00 27.59
C TRP A 116 -2.41 5.91 28.78
N ASP A 117 -1.88 6.09 29.98
CA ASP A 117 -2.66 6.04 31.23
C ASP A 117 -3.57 7.28 31.36
N ASP A 118 -3.11 8.47 30.98
CA ASP A 118 -3.90 9.71 30.99
C ASP A 118 -5.01 9.73 29.94
N LEU A 119 -4.81 9.06 28.80
CA LEU A 119 -5.86 8.81 27.82
C LEU A 119 -6.81 7.67 28.23
N HIS A 120 -6.58 7.07 29.40
CA HIS A 120 -7.35 5.95 29.95
C HIS A 120 -7.46 4.76 28.98
N LEU A 121 -6.39 4.52 28.21
CA LEU A 121 -6.32 3.41 27.29
C LEU A 121 -6.14 2.10 28.05
N ARG A 122 -6.79 1.04 27.57
CA ARG A 122 -6.68 -0.27 28.21
C ARG A 122 -5.24 -0.80 28.09
N LYS A 123 -4.71 -1.36 29.17
CA LYS A 123 -3.47 -2.15 29.11
C LYS A 123 -3.77 -3.51 28.49
N TYR A 124 -3.02 -3.87 27.46
CA TYR A 124 -3.16 -5.14 26.76
C TYR A 124 -2.05 -6.07 27.22
N GLU A 125 -2.40 -7.19 27.82
CA GLU A 125 -1.45 -8.21 28.26
C GLU A 125 -1.33 -9.28 27.18
N GLY A 126 -0.17 -9.34 26.53
CA GLY A 126 0.10 -10.28 25.46
C GLY A 126 -0.57 -9.90 24.13
N GLY A 127 0.08 -10.26 23.02
CA GLY A 127 -0.41 -9.99 21.68
C GLY A 127 0.47 -9.00 20.92
N PRO A 128 -0.08 -8.31 19.91
CA PRO A 128 0.69 -7.45 19.02
C PRO A 128 1.01 -6.08 19.63
N ILE A 129 0.27 -5.62 20.64
CA ILE A 129 0.56 -4.37 21.36
C ILE A 129 1.43 -4.76 22.55
N ILE A 130 2.73 -4.56 22.43
CA ILE A 130 3.72 -5.06 23.41
C ILE A 130 4.04 -4.03 24.49
N ASP A 131 3.86 -2.75 24.20
CA ASP A 131 4.07 -1.62 25.09
C ASP A 131 3.19 -0.43 24.63
N PRO A 132 3.03 0.62 25.44
CA PRO A 132 2.29 1.83 25.04
C PRO A 132 2.79 2.40 23.71
N PHE A 133 1.88 2.52 22.76
CA PHE A 133 2.15 2.96 21.40
C PHE A 133 3.19 2.13 20.61
N GLU A 134 3.43 0.87 21.01
CA GLU A 134 4.36 -0.05 20.37
C GLU A 134 3.67 -1.31 19.85
N ILE A 135 3.93 -1.64 18.58
CA ILE A 135 3.30 -2.76 17.88
C ILE A 135 4.37 -3.72 17.36
N ALA A 136 4.26 -5.00 17.72
CA ALA A 136 5.15 -6.05 17.26
C ALA A 136 5.06 -6.26 15.74
N LEU A 137 6.20 -6.59 15.12
CA LEU A 137 6.29 -6.92 13.71
C LEU A 137 6.54 -8.43 13.55
N PRO A 138 5.98 -9.07 12.52
CA PRO A 138 6.24 -10.47 12.28
C PRO A 138 7.66 -10.65 11.74
N LYS A 139 8.33 -11.74 12.13
CA LYS A 139 9.73 -12.01 11.78
C LYS A 139 9.97 -12.13 10.29
N TRP A 140 8.95 -12.45 9.50
CA TRP A 140 9.01 -12.61 8.05
C TRP A 140 8.78 -11.32 7.27
N MET A 141 8.46 -10.21 7.95
CA MET A 141 8.20 -8.93 7.29
C MET A 141 9.48 -8.38 6.64
N ASP A 142 9.40 -7.98 5.36
CA ASP A 142 10.47 -7.23 4.70
C ASP A 142 10.43 -5.76 5.15
N PHE A 143 10.99 -5.48 6.33
CA PHE A 143 11.07 -4.12 6.88
C PHE A 143 11.79 -3.16 5.93
N HIS A 144 12.78 -3.67 5.19
CA HIS A 144 13.53 -2.84 4.26
C HIS A 144 12.65 -2.35 3.12
N ASP A 145 11.88 -3.22 2.46
CA ASP A 145 10.96 -2.78 1.41
C ASP A 145 9.79 -1.93 1.96
N LEU A 146 9.24 -2.33 3.10
CA LEU A 146 7.96 -1.82 3.58
C LEU A 146 8.05 -0.54 4.41
N VAL A 147 9.18 -0.28 5.07
CA VAL A 147 9.35 0.88 5.96
C VAL A 147 10.55 1.73 5.57
N LEU A 148 11.70 1.11 5.29
CA LEU A 148 12.97 1.84 5.16
C LEU A 148 13.23 2.38 3.75
N GLY A 149 13.10 1.54 2.73
CA GLY A 149 13.53 1.83 1.36
C GLY A 149 15.05 1.77 1.17
N ASN A 150 15.49 1.89 -0.08
CA ASN A 150 16.92 2.05 -0.40
C ASN A 150 17.46 3.31 0.27
N ASP A 151 18.55 3.16 1.02
CA ASP A 151 19.23 4.27 1.72
C ASP A 151 18.31 5.10 2.63
N GLY A 152 17.18 4.54 3.11
CA GLY A 152 16.21 5.25 3.93
C GLY A 152 15.16 6.05 3.18
N SER A 153 15.17 6.03 1.84
CA SER A 153 14.31 6.87 0.99
C SER A 153 12.81 6.76 1.28
N VAL A 154 12.28 5.57 1.60
CA VAL A 154 10.85 5.40 1.92
C VAL A 154 10.53 6.02 3.27
N PHE A 155 11.43 5.86 4.25
CA PHE A 155 11.26 6.48 5.55
C PHE A 155 11.39 8.00 5.47
N ASP A 156 12.33 8.51 4.68
CA ASP A 156 12.55 9.95 4.46
C ASP A 156 11.34 10.63 3.83
N MET A 157 10.54 9.92 3.01
CA MET A 157 9.27 10.46 2.47
C MET A 157 8.27 10.82 3.58
N ILE A 158 8.26 10.08 4.70
CA ILE A 158 7.32 10.33 5.80
C ILE A 158 7.54 11.73 6.38
N GLU A 159 8.80 12.11 6.62
CA GLU A 159 9.15 13.45 7.11
C GLU A 159 9.14 14.49 5.98
N GLY A 160 9.71 14.17 4.82
CA GLY A 160 9.87 15.09 3.69
C GLY A 160 8.55 15.56 3.08
N GLU A 161 7.52 14.72 3.07
CA GLU A 161 6.19 15.05 2.57
C GLU A 161 5.20 15.46 3.69
N GLY A 162 5.63 15.44 4.95
CA GLY A 162 4.76 15.79 6.08
C GLY A 162 3.59 14.83 6.25
N LEU A 163 3.83 13.53 6.10
CA LEU A 163 2.78 12.48 6.20
C LEU A 163 2.34 12.23 7.66
N ILE A 164 3.14 12.68 8.61
CA ILE A 164 2.82 12.73 10.04
C ILE A 164 3.13 14.12 10.59
N ASP A 165 2.54 14.47 11.74
CA ASP A 165 2.82 15.75 12.38
C ASP A 165 4.30 15.89 12.75
N THR A 166 4.85 17.08 12.55
CA THR A 166 6.30 17.35 12.67
C THR A 166 6.87 17.20 14.09
N ASP A 167 6.02 17.05 15.09
CA ASP A 167 6.34 16.81 16.50
C ASP A 167 6.15 15.34 16.90
N ILE A 168 5.79 14.46 15.96
CA ILE A 168 5.64 13.01 16.14
C ILE A 168 6.75 12.30 15.36
N VAL A 169 7.17 11.14 15.85
CA VAL A 169 8.13 10.25 15.20
C VAL A 169 7.60 8.82 15.19
N ILE A 170 7.87 8.11 14.10
CA ILE A 170 7.77 6.66 14.01
C ILE A 170 9.18 6.11 14.16
N SER A 171 9.42 5.26 15.14
CA SER A 171 10.69 4.60 15.42
C SER A 171 10.48 3.09 15.52
N TRP A 172 11.54 2.32 15.74
CA TRP A 172 11.44 0.87 15.93
C TRP A 172 12.38 0.37 17.01
N SER A 173 12.04 -0.79 17.58
CA SER A 173 12.99 -1.55 18.40
C SER A 173 13.75 -2.55 17.52
N MET A 174 14.98 -2.86 17.92
CA MET A 174 15.78 -3.93 17.33
C MET A 174 15.72 -5.16 18.22
N GLY A 175 15.36 -6.30 17.65
CA GLY A 175 15.49 -7.62 18.25
C GLY A 175 16.69 -8.39 17.69
N ASP A 176 16.80 -9.67 18.07
CA ASP A 176 17.92 -10.55 17.70
C ASP A 176 18.11 -10.73 16.18
N HIS A 177 17.05 -10.47 15.42
CA HIS A 177 17.01 -10.67 13.97
C HIS A 177 16.73 -9.37 13.20
N GLY A 178 16.81 -8.19 13.83
CA GLY A 178 16.50 -6.92 13.16
C GLY A 178 15.28 -6.23 13.76
N PRO A 179 14.61 -5.33 13.02
CA PRO A 179 13.46 -4.58 13.54
C PRO A 179 12.35 -5.50 14.06
N ALA A 180 11.96 -5.31 15.32
CA ALA A 180 11.02 -6.21 16.01
C ALA A 180 9.66 -5.57 16.29
N SER A 181 9.59 -4.23 16.33
CA SER A 181 8.37 -3.48 16.62
C SER A 181 8.44 -2.08 16.01
N LEU A 182 7.27 -1.46 15.79
CA LEU A 182 7.15 -0.04 15.50
C LEU A 182 6.63 0.71 16.74
N VAL A 183 7.22 1.86 17.03
CA VAL A 183 6.87 2.72 18.16
C VAL A 183 6.49 4.10 17.64
N VAL A 184 5.34 4.61 18.03
CA VAL A 184 4.89 5.97 17.70
C VAL A 184 4.92 6.85 18.93
N GLY A 185 5.46 8.05 18.82
CA GLY A 185 5.45 8.98 19.95
C GLY A 185 6.00 10.36 19.62
N PRO A 186 6.12 11.24 20.61
CA PRO A 186 6.64 12.58 20.39
C PRO A 186 8.12 12.58 20.01
N LYS A 187 8.50 13.53 19.14
CA LYS A 187 9.89 13.78 18.74
C LYS A 187 10.60 14.57 19.85
N LEU A 188 11.60 13.96 20.48
CA LEU A 188 12.33 14.51 21.65
C LEU A 188 13.19 15.75 21.34
N THR A 189 13.29 16.18 20.08
CA THR A 189 14.15 17.29 19.65
C THR A 189 13.46 18.67 19.71
N LYS A 190 12.15 18.72 19.98
CA LYS A 190 11.39 19.98 20.14
C LYS A 190 11.06 20.19 21.62
N ALA A 191 10.93 21.45 22.04
CA ALA A 191 10.48 21.79 23.39
C ALA A 191 9.13 21.13 23.63
N PHE A 192 9.17 20.04 24.39
CA PHE A 192 8.05 19.14 24.57
C PHE A 192 7.24 19.60 25.78
N ASP A 193 5.93 19.82 25.60
CA ASP A 193 5.02 20.13 26.71
C ASP A 193 4.32 18.85 27.15
N SER A 194 4.73 18.32 28.30
CA SER A 194 4.14 17.13 28.91
C SER A 194 2.69 17.30 29.38
N LYS A 195 2.03 18.40 29.03
CA LYS A 195 0.61 18.64 29.29
C LYS A 195 -0.19 18.96 28.03
N ASP A 196 0.42 18.91 26.85
CA ASP A 196 -0.30 19.14 25.59
C ASP A 196 -1.17 17.94 25.21
N LYS A 197 -2.41 17.93 25.72
CA LYS A 197 -3.41 16.91 25.38
C LYS A 197 -3.72 16.83 23.89
N ASN A 198 -3.57 17.92 23.13
CA ASN A 198 -3.80 17.87 21.69
C ASN A 198 -2.69 17.06 21.01
N GLN A 199 -1.45 17.22 21.45
CA GLN A 199 -0.33 16.39 20.98
C GLN A 199 -0.57 14.91 21.28
N TRP A 200 -1.09 14.58 22.46
CA TRP A 200 -1.40 13.19 22.83
C TRP A 200 -2.43 12.56 21.90
N LEU A 201 -3.49 13.31 21.57
CA LEU A 201 -4.48 12.85 20.60
C LEU A 201 -3.89 12.70 19.19
N ARG A 202 -2.97 13.58 18.78
CA ARG A 202 -2.23 13.42 17.52
C ARG A 202 -1.33 12.18 17.52
N VAL A 203 -0.63 11.89 18.63
CA VAL A 203 0.16 10.66 18.81
C VAL A 203 -0.73 9.42 18.69
N LEU A 204 -1.87 9.41 19.38
CA LEU A 204 -2.84 8.32 19.30
C LEU A 204 -3.38 8.15 17.87
N ASN A 205 -3.70 9.25 17.17
CA ASN A 205 -4.16 9.19 15.78
C ASN A 205 -3.09 8.62 14.85
N THR A 206 -1.84 9.08 14.93
CA THR A 206 -0.74 8.51 14.13
C THR A 206 -0.53 7.03 14.46
N TRP A 207 -0.59 6.65 15.74
CA TRP A 207 -0.48 5.26 16.15
C TRP A 207 -1.61 4.38 15.57
N MET A 208 -2.86 4.86 15.53
CA MET A 208 -3.97 4.12 14.93
C MET A 208 -3.77 3.92 13.41
N LYS A 209 -3.23 4.91 12.69
CA LYS A 209 -2.88 4.75 11.27
C LYS A 209 -1.79 3.69 11.08
N VAL A 210 -0.74 3.72 11.91
CA VAL A 210 0.32 2.71 11.89
C VAL A 210 -0.24 1.32 12.25
N ALA A 211 -1.14 1.23 13.21
CA ALA A 211 -1.82 0.01 13.61
C ALA A 211 -2.67 -0.59 12.47
N GLU A 212 -3.43 0.25 11.76
CA GLU A 212 -4.21 -0.15 10.57
C GLU A 212 -3.29 -0.70 9.47
N TRP A 213 -2.16 -0.02 9.23
CA TRP A 213 -1.15 -0.49 8.29
C TRP A 213 -0.53 -1.84 8.72
N VAL A 214 -0.12 -1.98 9.98
CA VAL A 214 0.45 -3.24 10.53
C VAL A 214 -0.56 -4.38 10.43
N ALA A 215 -1.85 -4.13 10.68
CA ALA A 215 -2.90 -5.12 10.47
C ALA A 215 -2.92 -5.58 9.00
N GLY A 216 -2.79 -4.66 8.05
CA GLY A 216 -2.63 -5.00 6.65
C GLY A 216 -1.41 -5.86 6.38
N VAL A 217 -0.26 -5.53 6.98
CA VAL A 217 0.96 -6.35 6.87
C VAL A 217 0.73 -7.76 7.41
N TYR A 218 0.03 -7.93 8.53
CA TYR A 218 -0.29 -9.25 9.08
C TYR A 218 -1.18 -10.08 8.12
N GLU A 219 -1.99 -9.44 7.29
CA GLU A 219 -2.75 -10.11 6.21
C GLU A 219 -1.89 -10.40 4.95
N GLY A 220 -0.61 -10.05 4.99
CA GLY A 220 0.31 -10.19 3.87
C GLY A 220 0.15 -9.09 2.81
N HIS A 221 -0.40 -7.92 3.16
CA HIS A 221 -0.31 -6.76 2.29
C HIS A 221 1.13 -6.28 2.19
N THR A 222 1.45 -5.65 1.07
CA THR A 222 2.82 -5.19 0.78
C THR A 222 2.85 -3.68 0.55
N HIS A 223 1.84 -2.93 0.96
CA HIS A 223 1.87 -1.47 0.84
C HIS A 223 2.97 -0.91 1.75
N ARG A 224 3.80 -0.02 1.22
CA ARG A 224 4.82 0.66 2.03
C ARG A 224 4.14 1.60 3.00
N LEU A 225 4.73 1.79 4.17
CA LEU A 225 4.16 2.65 5.21
C LEU A 225 3.97 4.09 4.69
N ALA A 226 4.94 4.65 3.97
CA ALA A 226 4.83 6.00 3.40
C ALA A 226 3.67 6.12 2.41
N ASP A 227 3.54 5.18 1.46
CA ASP A 227 2.44 5.20 0.48
C ASP A 227 1.07 5.05 1.16
N PHE A 228 0.98 4.20 2.18
CA PHE A 228 -0.22 4.05 2.99
C PHE A 228 -0.58 5.35 3.71
N LEU A 229 0.39 5.99 4.40
CA LEU A 229 0.14 7.24 5.13
C LEU A 229 -0.26 8.38 4.19
N ARG A 230 0.37 8.48 3.01
CA ARG A 230 -0.01 9.44 1.97
C ARG A 230 -1.45 9.25 1.54
N TYR A 231 -1.83 8.00 1.21
CA TYR A 231 -3.20 7.71 0.80
C TYR A 231 -4.22 7.97 1.93
N ARG A 232 -3.87 7.58 3.16
CA ARG A 232 -4.67 7.80 4.38
C ARG A 232 -4.91 9.29 4.65
N GLN A 233 -3.91 10.13 4.45
CA GLN A 233 -4.03 11.58 4.59
C GLN A 233 -5.03 12.16 3.58
N GLN A 234 -5.02 11.69 2.34
CA GLN A 234 -5.97 12.11 1.30
C GLN A 234 -7.40 11.67 1.63
N GLN A 235 -7.56 10.43 2.11
CA GLN A 235 -8.83 9.92 2.61
C GLN A 235 -9.39 10.76 3.77
N GLU A 236 -8.55 11.22 4.68
CA GLU A 236 -8.96 12.12 5.76
C GLU A 236 -9.43 13.49 5.24
N MET A 237 -8.77 14.04 4.22
CA MET A 237 -9.22 15.29 3.58
C MET A 237 -10.59 15.13 2.89
N MET A 238 -10.90 13.91 2.42
CA MET A 238 -12.21 13.54 1.89
C MET A 238 -13.27 13.27 2.97
N GLY A 239 -12.91 13.33 4.26
CA GLY A 239 -13.81 13.02 5.37
C GLY A 239 -13.97 11.53 5.68
N VAL A 240 -13.14 10.66 5.09
CA VAL A 240 -13.11 9.23 5.41
C VAL A 240 -12.42 9.06 6.76
N SER A 241 -13.16 8.53 7.73
CA SER A 241 -12.63 8.24 9.07
C SER A 241 -11.68 7.03 9.04
N PHE A 242 -10.62 7.06 9.84
CA PHE A 242 -9.74 5.91 10.00
C PHE A 242 -10.39 4.89 10.93
N MET A 243 -9.83 3.69 10.99
CA MET A 243 -10.37 2.65 11.85
C MET A 243 -10.28 3.09 13.33
N PRO A 244 -11.41 3.27 14.04
CA PRO A 244 -11.37 3.71 15.42
C PRO A 244 -10.71 2.66 16.31
N LEU A 245 -10.27 3.10 17.50
CA LEU A 245 -9.50 2.28 18.43
C LEU A 245 -10.17 0.93 18.76
N ASP A 246 -11.49 0.94 18.93
CA ASP A 246 -12.32 -0.23 19.24
C ASP A 246 -12.45 -1.24 18.09
N GLN A 247 -12.03 -0.86 16.88
CA GLN A 247 -11.98 -1.73 15.71
C GLN A 247 -10.55 -2.17 15.39
N VAL A 248 -9.58 -1.25 15.46
CA VAL A 248 -8.19 -1.54 15.07
C VAL A 248 -7.51 -2.51 16.03
N VAL A 249 -7.78 -2.39 17.34
CA VAL A 249 -7.16 -3.27 18.33
C VAL A 249 -7.66 -4.71 18.22
N PRO A 250 -8.98 -5.00 18.16
CA PRO A 250 -9.45 -6.36 17.93
C PRO A 250 -8.95 -6.95 16.61
N LEU A 251 -8.84 -6.14 15.55
CA LEU A 251 -8.30 -6.57 14.27
C LEU A 251 -6.84 -7.03 14.40
N LEU A 252 -5.99 -6.20 15.01
CA LEU A 252 -4.60 -6.54 15.28
C LEU A 252 -4.47 -7.84 16.07
N VAL A 253 -5.19 -7.96 17.20
CA VAL A 253 -5.14 -9.15 18.06
C VAL A 253 -5.59 -10.41 17.30
N ARG A 254 -6.68 -10.32 16.53
CA ARG A 254 -7.18 -11.44 15.73
C ARG A 254 -6.14 -11.92 14.71
N LEU A 255 -5.51 -10.98 14.00
CA LEU A 255 -4.52 -11.29 12.97
C LEU A 255 -3.20 -11.79 13.56
N TRP A 256 -2.76 -11.22 14.69
CA TRP A 256 -1.61 -11.71 15.43
C TRP A 256 -1.82 -13.15 15.90
N ASN A 257 -3.00 -13.48 16.41
CA ASN A 257 -3.33 -14.85 16.79
C ASN A 257 -3.31 -15.81 15.59
N LYS A 258 -3.68 -15.36 14.39
CA LYS A 258 -3.53 -16.15 13.15
C LYS A 258 -2.05 -16.43 12.86
N ILE A 259 -1.18 -15.43 13.01
CA ILE A 259 0.28 -15.60 12.84
C ILE A 259 0.85 -16.56 13.88
N LEU A 260 0.47 -16.44 15.15
CA LEU A 260 0.94 -17.35 16.20
C LEU A 260 0.47 -18.79 16.00
N PHE A 261 -0.71 -18.99 15.40
CA PHE A 261 -1.23 -20.31 15.10
C PHE A 261 -0.54 -20.98 13.90
N ASP A 262 -0.20 -20.21 12.87
CA ASP A 262 0.42 -20.69 11.63
C ASP A 262 1.40 -19.66 11.06
N GLU A 263 2.58 -19.54 11.69
CA GLU A 263 3.60 -18.57 11.30
C GLU A 263 4.14 -18.88 9.89
N GLU A 264 4.34 -20.16 9.56
CA GLU A 264 4.85 -20.58 8.25
C GLU A 264 3.83 -20.34 7.14
N GLY A 265 2.55 -20.69 7.36
CA GLY A 265 1.49 -20.46 6.39
C GLY A 265 1.22 -18.97 6.17
N THR A 266 1.24 -18.15 7.23
CA THR A 266 1.11 -16.69 7.10
C THR A 266 2.31 -16.05 6.39
N ALA A 267 3.54 -16.49 6.68
CA ALA A 267 4.73 -16.08 5.95
C ALA A 267 4.66 -16.48 4.46
N GLY A 268 4.21 -17.70 4.18
CA GLY A 268 4.00 -18.21 2.83
C GLY A 268 2.95 -17.40 2.06
N GLU A 269 1.84 -17.03 2.71
CA GLU A 269 0.80 -16.18 2.15
C GLU A 269 1.31 -14.76 1.85
N ALA A 270 2.08 -14.15 2.76
CA ALA A 270 2.68 -12.84 2.55
C ALA A 270 3.69 -12.84 1.39
N LYS A 271 4.54 -13.86 1.32
CA LYS A 271 5.47 -14.05 0.21
C LYS A 271 4.74 -14.23 -1.11
N PHE A 272 3.70 -15.08 -1.15
CA PHE A 272 2.88 -15.28 -2.32
C PHE A 272 2.22 -13.97 -2.78
N ASN A 273 1.64 -13.18 -1.86
CA ASN A 273 1.05 -11.89 -2.19
C ASN A 273 2.08 -10.91 -2.78
N ARG A 274 3.32 -10.91 -2.26
CA ARG A 274 4.42 -10.11 -2.81
C ARG A 274 4.76 -10.52 -4.24
N GLU A 275 4.89 -11.83 -4.51
CA GLU A 275 5.16 -12.37 -5.84
C GLU A 275 4.00 -12.08 -6.82
N GLN A 276 2.75 -12.13 -6.36
CA GLN A 276 1.59 -11.75 -7.19
C GLN A 276 1.65 -10.28 -7.60
N LEU A 277 2.14 -9.38 -6.74
CA LEU A 277 2.26 -7.97 -7.09
C LEU A 277 3.37 -7.70 -8.09
N ASP A 278 4.45 -8.49 -8.11
CA ASP A 278 5.45 -8.41 -9.18
C ASP A 278 4.82 -8.71 -10.56
N LEU A 279 3.75 -9.53 -10.60
CA LEU A 279 2.97 -9.78 -11.82
C LEU A 279 1.89 -8.72 -12.08
N TRP A 280 1.19 -8.28 -11.03
CA TRP A 280 0.03 -7.39 -11.18
C TRP A 280 0.41 -5.95 -11.41
N ILE A 281 1.49 -5.45 -10.81
CA ILE A 281 1.88 -4.03 -10.95
C ILE A 281 2.13 -3.65 -12.41
N PRO A 282 2.88 -4.42 -13.22
CA PRO A 282 3.03 -4.14 -14.65
C PRO A 282 1.70 -4.14 -15.41
N GLN A 283 0.81 -5.09 -15.12
CA GLN A 283 -0.53 -5.14 -15.73
C GLN A 283 -1.36 -3.90 -15.36
N ILE A 284 -1.38 -3.56 -14.08
CA ILE A 284 -2.06 -2.36 -13.58
C ILE A 284 -1.48 -1.12 -14.25
N HIS A 285 -0.16 -1.03 -14.42
CA HIS A 285 0.48 0.08 -15.10
C HIS A 285 0.02 0.20 -16.55
N ALA A 286 -0.10 -0.92 -17.28
CA ALA A 286 -0.60 -0.95 -18.65
C ALA A 286 -2.08 -0.51 -18.73
N ILE A 287 -2.88 -0.87 -17.74
CA ILE A 287 -4.29 -0.47 -17.64
C ILE A 287 -4.42 1.03 -17.36
N LEU A 288 -3.72 1.52 -16.35
CA LEU A 288 -3.79 2.91 -15.91
C LEU A 288 -3.08 3.89 -16.87
N SER A 289 -2.28 3.38 -17.82
CA SER A 289 -1.70 4.16 -18.91
C SER A 289 -2.65 4.40 -20.09
N GLN A 290 -3.84 3.79 -20.08
CA GLN A 290 -4.89 4.08 -21.04
C GLN A 290 -5.63 5.36 -20.66
N GLU A 291 -6.29 5.99 -21.64
CA GLU A 291 -7.26 7.07 -21.41
C GLU A 291 -8.24 6.66 -20.29
N TYR A 292 -8.56 7.62 -19.41
CA TYR A 292 -9.26 7.39 -18.14
C TYR A 292 -10.50 6.50 -18.28
N GLU A 293 -11.34 6.79 -19.28
CA GLU A 293 -12.57 6.04 -19.53
C GLU A 293 -12.34 4.55 -19.81
N TYR A 294 -11.31 4.22 -20.59
CA TYR A 294 -10.93 2.83 -20.85
C TYR A 294 -10.26 2.22 -19.62
N ALA A 295 -9.35 2.95 -18.98
CA ALA A 295 -8.62 2.49 -17.80
C ALA A 295 -9.60 2.03 -16.70
N THR A 296 -10.62 2.82 -16.36
CA THR A 296 -11.59 2.48 -15.31
C THR A 296 -12.41 1.23 -15.61
N LYS A 297 -12.83 1.02 -16.87
CA LYS A 297 -13.61 -0.14 -17.32
C LYS A 297 -12.75 -1.40 -17.39
N ILE A 298 -11.55 -1.28 -17.93
CA ILE A 298 -10.59 -2.39 -18.05
C ILE A 298 -10.10 -2.81 -16.66
N ALA A 299 -9.78 -1.85 -15.79
CA ALA A 299 -9.44 -2.09 -14.39
C ALA A 299 -10.50 -2.93 -13.69
N ARG A 300 -11.78 -2.59 -13.89
CA ARG A 300 -12.90 -3.34 -13.33
C ARG A 300 -12.90 -4.78 -13.85
N VAL A 301 -12.82 -4.99 -15.17
CA VAL A 301 -12.74 -6.34 -15.77
C VAL A 301 -11.55 -7.13 -15.22
N TRP A 302 -10.39 -6.49 -15.08
CA TRP A 302 -9.18 -7.08 -14.53
C TRP A 302 -9.35 -7.52 -13.07
N VAL A 303 -10.05 -6.75 -12.23
CA VAL A 303 -10.39 -7.15 -10.85
C VAL A 303 -11.17 -8.46 -10.86
N PHE A 304 -12.12 -8.63 -11.80
CA PHE A 304 -12.98 -9.81 -11.89
C PHE A 304 -12.39 -11.03 -12.63
N ARG A 305 -11.19 -10.92 -13.23
CA ARG A 305 -10.62 -11.94 -14.13
C ARG A 305 -10.48 -13.36 -13.51
N ASP A 306 -10.19 -13.46 -12.21
CA ASP A 306 -9.76 -14.72 -11.56
C ASP A 306 -10.69 -15.27 -10.45
N GLY A 307 -11.93 -14.79 -10.35
CA GLY A 307 -13.02 -15.46 -9.61
C GLY A 307 -12.95 -15.52 -8.06
N THR A 308 -11.76 -15.48 -7.46
CA THR A 308 -11.56 -15.75 -6.02
C THR A 308 -10.68 -14.71 -5.32
N LYS A 309 -10.02 -13.83 -6.09
CA LYS A 309 -9.05 -12.85 -5.59
C LYS A 309 -9.52 -11.40 -5.78
N PHE A 310 -10.83 -11.16 -5.95
CA PHE A 310 -11.38 -9.85 -6.30
C PHE A 310 -10.91 -8.76 -5.34
N LEU A 311 -11.04 -8.96 -4.02
CA LEU A 311 -10.65 -7.96 -3.02
C LEU A 311 -9.14 -7.68 -3.02
N ARG A 312 -8.31 -8.68 -3.30
CA ARG A 312 -6.85 -8.50 -3.36
C ARG A 312 -6.44 -7.70 -4.60
N ARG A 313 -7.04 -8.04 -5.76
CA ARG A 313 -6.84 -7.30 -7.01
C ARG A 313 -7.36 -5.87 -6.88
N LEU A 314 -8.55 -5.69 -6.32
CA LEU A 314 -9.15 -4.38 -6.06
C LEU A 314 -8.23 -3.50 -5.22
N ARG A 315 -7.73 -4.01 -4.08
CA ARG A 315 -6.74 -3.30 -3.26
C ARG A 315 -5.47 -2.99 -4.07
N ALA A 316 -4.91 -3.95 -4.80
CA ALA A 316 -3.68 -3.74 -5.57
C ALA A 316 -3.80 -2.56 -6.56
N ILE A 317 -4.89 -2.50 -7.34
CA ILE A 317 -5.10 -1.42 -8.30
C ILE A 317 -5.51 -0.11 -7.64
N GLU A 318 -6.31 -0.15 -6.57
CA GLU A 318 -6.66 1.04 -5.78
C GLU A 318 -5.40 1.75 -5.27
N TYR A 319 -4.50 1.01 -4.62
CA TYR A 319 -3.27 1.59 -4.08
C TYR A 319 -2.30 2.07 -5.17
N ALA A 320 -2.19 1.35 -6.30
CA ALA A 320 -1.35 1.78 -7.42
C ALA A 320 -1.88 3.07 -8.07
N TRP A 321 -3.20 3.17 -8.24
CA TRP A 321 -3.87 4.36 -8.77
C TRP A 321 -3.78 5.52 -7.77
N ALA A 322 -3.92 5.26 -6.48
CA ALA A 322 -3.91 6.30 -5.44
C ALA A 322 -2.58 7.07 -5.34
N LEU A 323 -1.48 6.55 -5.90
CA LEU A 323 -0.21 7.27 -6.05
C LEU A 323 -0.33 8.51 -6.96
N TYR A 324 -1.29 8.50 -7.89
CA TYR A 324 -1.47 9.54 -8.90
C TYR A 324 -2.76 10.34 -8.68
N GLN A 325 -3.86 9.64 -8.36
CA GLN A 325 -5.19 10.22 -8.25
C GLN A 325 -5.97 9.58 -7.08
N PRO A 326 -5.65 9.93 -5.82
CA PRO A 326 -6.15 9.24 -4.62
C PRO A 326 -7.67 9.32 -4.45
N ILE A 327 -8.29 10.46 -4.78
CA ILE A 327 -9.74 10.65 -4.65
C ILE A 327 -10.48 9.73 -5.64
N GLN A 328 -10.06 9.75 -6.91
CA GLN A 328 -10.64 8.95 -7.97
C GLN A 328 -10.44 7.46 -7.72
N ALA A 329 -9.26 7.06 -7.26
CA ALA A 329 -8.95 5.68 -6.90
C ALA A 329 -9.90 5.17 -5.80
N TYR A 330 -10.10 5.96 -4.75
CA TYR A 330 -11.04 5.63 -3.66
C TYR A 330 -12.48 5.48 -4.17
N ASP A 331 -13.00 6.50 -4.84
CA ASP A 331 -14.38 6.52 -5.32
C ASP A 331 -14.68 5.37 -6.29
N TRP A 332 -13.73 5.08 -7.19
CA TRP A 332 -13.83 3.94 -8.09
C TRP A 332 -13.79 2.62 -7.31
N ALA A 333 -12.87 2.47 -6.35
CA ALA A 333 -12.71 1.23 -5.61
C ALA A 333 -13.94 0.90 -4.76
N ARG A 334 -14.58 1.90 -4.13
CA ARG A 334 -15.83 1.71 -3.38
C ARG A 334 -16.96 1.21 -4.27
N LYS A 335 -17.13 1.79 -5.47
CA LYS A 335 -18.14 1.33 -6.44
C LYS A 335 -17.92 -0.14 -6.84
N VAL A 336 -16.68 -0.53 -7.13
CA VAL A 336 -16.35 -1.92 -7.47
C VAL A 336 -16.53 -2.84 -6.28
N GLU A 337 -16.23 -2.40 -5.07
CA GLU A 337 -16.43 -3.17 -3.85
C GLU A 337 -17.93 -3.47 -3.60
N ASP A 338 -18.79 -2.47 -3.78
CA ASP A 338 -20.25 -2.64 -3.69
C ASP A 338 -20.77 -3.70 -4.68
N GLU A 339 -20.24 -3.69 -5.90
CA GLU A 339 -20.55 -4.72 -6.90
C GLU A 339 -20.08 -6.12 -6.47
N ILE A 340 -18.88 -6.25 -5.90
CA ILE A 340 -18.38 -7.53 -5.37
C ILE A 340 -19.31 -8.05 -4.27
N TYR A 341 -19.75 -7.18 -3.35
CA TYR A 341 -20.68 -7.55 -2.30
C TYR A 341 -22.06 -7.92 -2.83
N SER A 342 -22.51 -7.30 -3.94
CA SER A 342 -23.76 -7.67 -4.60
C SER A 342 -23.72 -9.06 -5.27
N LEU A 343 -22.53 -9.54 -5.66
CA LEU A 343 -22.33 -10.85 -6.30
C LEU A 343 -22.11 -11.99 -5.31
N THR A 344 -21.78 -11.67 -4.07
CA THR A 344 -21.41 -12.64 -3.02
C THR A 344 -22.47 -12.82 -1.94
N ASN A 345 -23.47 -11.93 -1.89
CA ASN A 345 -24.71 -12.09 -1.13
C ASN A 345 -25.82 -12.60 -2.05
#